data_AF-A0A1R3RBH1-F1
#
_entry.id   AF-A0A1R3RBH1-F1
#
_cell.length_a   1.000
_cell.length_b   1.000
_cell.length_c   1.000
_cell.angle_alpha   90.00
_cell.angle_beta   90.00
_cell.angle_gamma   90.00
#
_symmetry.space_group_name_H-M   'P 1'
#
loop_
_entity.id
_entity.type
_entity.pdbx_description
1 polymer ?
#
loop_
_entity_poly.entity_id
_entity_poly.type
_entity_poly.pdbx_seq_one_letter_code
_entity_poly.pdbx_strand_id
1 'polypeptide(L)'
;MGLDVPAGTPDRGPAMAVLLIVLLVLTALMTVIRIASKVLTHQRWWWDDFFAILSLPTEMVMFSLLLAWKHIGLGLHMDLVLATDPNLLVTGGRYFYVATMFFDSSICLPKLSAIFFYARVFRTNDRSLRLQLWALGLIVAGWLLSAYLVTIFQCHPIQRAWNTALPGTCVNTYRWFLATAALSCVIDIWILVVPIPRIWGLQASRRRRIYLLGAFFLAYSVIVLSVGRLVATVQLVPRLAHDETWEMPVYMYWAALEASISIISVSTPNATALVKSLWHRDPP
;
A
#
# COMPACT_ATOMS: atom_id res chain seq x y z
N MET A 1 17.81 18.73 -12.04
CA MET A 1 18.68 18.25 -13.13
C MET A 1 18.26 16.82 -13.42
N GLY A 2 17.61 16.59 -14.56
CA GLY A 2 17.37 15.22 -15.02
C GLY A 2 18.62 14.70 -15.72
N LEU A 3 18.80 13.39 -15.75
CA LEU A 3 19.80 12.76 -16.61
C LEU A 3 19.57 13.18 -18.08
N ASP A 4 20.63 13.62 -18.76
CA ASP A 4 20.61 13.86 -20.21
C ASP A 4 20.73 12.50 -20.92
N VAL A 5 19.58 11.90 -21.23
CA VAL A 5 19.49 10.57 -21.84
C VAL A 5 19.41 10.70 -23.36
N PRO A 6 20.13 9.87 -24.15
CA PRO A 6 20.05 9.88 -25.61
C PRO A 6 18.61 9.71 -26.13
N ALA A 7 18.24 10.47 -27.16
CA ALA A 7 16.90 10.38 -27.75
C ALA A 7 16.62 8.97 -28.30
N GLY A 8 15.48 8.38 -27.89
CA GLY A 8 15.05 7.04 -28.33
C GLY A 8 15.43 5.90 -27.38
N THR A 9 16.07 6.17 -26.24
CA THR A 9 16.25 5.15 -25.20
C THR A 9 14.91 4.70 -24.63
N PRO A 10 14.66 3.39 -24.49
CA PRO A 10 13.46 2.89 -23.86
C PRO A 10 13.44 3.31 -22.38
N ASP A 11 12.37 3.97 -21.95
CA ASP A 11 12.20 4.51 -20.59
C ASP A 11 10.81 4.15 -20.05
N ARG A 12 10.79 3.44 -18.90
CA ARG A 12 9.56 3.05 -18.18
C ARG A 12 9.14 4.06 -17.10
N GLY A 13 9.98 5.02 -16.77
CA GLY A 13 9.80 5.99 -15.69
C GLY A 13 8.62 6.95 -15.88
N PRO A 14 8.34 7.51 -17.08
CA PRO A 14 7.25 8.44 -17.30
C PRO A 14 5.87 7.84 -17.03
N ALA A 15 5.61 6.62 -17.52
CA ALA A 15 4.35 5.92 -17.28
C ALA A 15 4.13 5.62 -15.79
N MET A 16 5.22 5.25 -15.08
CA MET A 16 5.19 5.06 -13.63
C MET A 16 4.86 6.37 -12.92
N ALA A 17 5.54 7.46 -13.26
CA ALA A 17 5.30 8.76 -12.64
C ALA A 17 3.85 9.24 -12.81
N VAL A 18 3.28 9.09 -14.01
CA VAL A 18 1.87 9.41 -14.26
C VAL A 18 0.95 8.60 -13.34
N LEU A 19 1.17 7.29 -13.22
CA LEU A 19 0.36 6.46 -12.33
C LEU A 19 0.48 6.92 -10.87
N LEU A 20 1.70 7.13 -10.36
CA LEU A 20 1.92 7.54 -8.97
C LEU A 20 1.21 8.86 -8.65
N ILE A 21 1.27 9.83 -9.57
CA ILE A 21 0.61 11.13 -9.41
C ILE A 21 -0.92 10.96 -9.38
N VAL A 22 -1.47 10.17 -10.32
CA VAL A 22 -2.92 9.92 -10.38
C VAL A 22 -3.40 9.24 -9.10
N LEU A 23 -2.69 8.20 -8.66
CA LEU A 23 -3.02 7.47 -7.43
C LEU A 23 -2.95 8.38 -6.21
N LEU A 24 -1.92 9.22 -6.10
CA LEU A 24 -1.77 10.16 -5.01
C LEU A 24 -2.93 11.15 -4.91
N VAL A 25 -3.36 11.69 -6.05
CA VAL A 25 -4.49 12.62 -6.11
C VAL A 25 -5.77 11.91 -5.65
N LEU A 26 -5.99 10.67 -6.08
CA LEU A 26 -7.16 9.88 -5.70
C LEU A 26 -7.17 9.53 -4.21
N THR A 27 -6.04 9.11 -3.65
CA THR A 27 -5.95 8.76 -2.22
C THR A 27 -6.06 9.99 -1.33
N ALA A 28 -5.46 11.12 -1.72
CA ALA A 28 -5.63 12.40 -1.05
C ALA A 28 -7.10 12.84 -1.05
N LEU A 29 -7.76 12.82 -2.22
CA LEU A 29 -9.16 13.18 -2.35
C LEU A 29 -10.06 12.31 -1.45
N MET A 30 -9.86 10.99 -1.47
CA MET A 30 -10.64 10.06 -0.64
C MET A 30 -10.40 10.26 0.87
N THR A 31 -9.19 10.63 1.26
CA THR A 31 -8.86 10.95 2.66
C THR A 31 -9.51 12.25 3.10
N VAL A 32 -9.52 13.28 2.24
CA VAL A 32 -10.25 14.53 2.47
C VAL A 32 -11.74 14.27 2.59
N ILE A 33 -12.33 13.47 1.70
CA ILE A 33 -13.74 13.06 1.76
C ILE A 33 -14.04 12.35 3.08
N ARG A 34 -13.14 11.48 3.56
CA ARG A 34 -13.28 10.79 4.85
C ARG A 34 -13.35 11.81 6.00
N ILE A 35 -12.40 12.74 6.06
CA ILE A 35 -12.36 13.78 7.11
C ILE A 35 -13.60 14.66 7.04
N ALA A 36 -13.95 15.15 5.85
CA ALA A 36 -15.14 15.96 5.62
C ALA A 36 -16.42 15.22 6.03
N SER A 37 -16.55 13.93 5.69
CA SER A 37 -17.66 13.09 6.15
C SER A 37 -17.77 13.09 7.66
N LYS A 38 -16.67 12.89 8.38
CA LYS A 38 -16.69 12.81 9.85
C LYS A 38 -17.09 14.13 10.48
N VAL A 39 -16.52 15.24 9.98
CA VAL A 39 -16.80 16.59 10.47
C VAL A 39 -18.25 16.98 10.19
N LEU A 40 -18.72 16.84 8.94
CA LEU A 40 -20.04 17.30 8.52
C LEU A 40 -21.19 16.47 9.09
N THR A 41 -20.96 15.18 9.35
CA THR A 41 -21.98 14.27 9.92
C THR A 41 -21.83 14.08 11.43
N HIS A 42 -20.93 14.84 12.09
CA HIS A 42 -20.65 14.76 13.53
C HIS A 42 -20.42 13.33 14.04
N GLN A 43 -19.77 12.50 13.22
CA GLN A 43 -19.45 11.12 13.60
C GLN A 43 -18.29 11.10 14.61
N ARG A 44 -18.36 10.18 15.57
CA ARG A 44 -17.26 9.99 16.54
C ARG A 44 -16.00 9.50 15.83
N TRP A 45 -14.87 10.14 16.17
CA TRP A 45 -13.53 9.71 15.78
C TRP A 45 -13.13 8.43 16.52
N TRP A 46 -12.44 7.53 15.83
CA TRP A 46 -11.95 6.30 16.43
C TRP A 46 -10.64 5.85 15.79
N TRP A 47 -10.04 4.77 16.31
CA TRP A 47 -8.77 4.23 15.80
C TRP A 47 -8.80 3.91 14.30
N ASP A 48 -9.95 3.53 13.76
CA ASP A 48 -10.12 3.30 12.32
C ASP A 48 -9.80 4.57 11.51
N ASP A 49 -10.24 5.74 11.98
CA ASP A 49 -9.97 7.02 11.32
C ASP A 49 -8.51 7.41 11.38
N PHE A 50 -7.89 7.21 12.55
CA PHE A 50 -6.48 7.54 12.76
C PHE A 50 -5.56 6.78 11.79
N PHE A 51 -5.70 5.46 11.71
CA PHE A 51 -4.85 4.64 10.83
C PHE A 51 -5.08 4.93 9.34
N ALA A 52 -6.32 5.21 8.92
CA ALA A 52 -6.61 5.56 7.53
C ALA A 52 -6.09 6.95 7.13
N ILE A 53 -6.06 7.91 8.06
CA ILE A 53 -5.48 9.23 7.78
C ILE A 53 -3.95 9.16 7.80
N LEU A 54 -3.39 8.35 8.70
CA LEU A 54 -1.94 8.15 8.82
C LEU A 54 -1.34 7.42 7.61
N SER A 55 -2.11 6.64 6.86
CA SER A 55 -1.60 5.96 5.67
C SER A 55 -1.26 6.92 4.51
N LEU A 56 -1.98 8.05 4.38
CA LEU A 56 -1.72 9.03 3.32
C LEU A 56 -0.31 9.64 3.37
N PRO A 57 0.18 10.20 4.50
CA PRO A 57 1.54 10.73 4.54
C PRO A 57 2.60 9.67 4.29
N THR A 58 2.37 8.41 4.70
CA THR A 58 3.32 7.32 4.40
C THR A 58 3.39 7.03 2.90
N GLU A 59 2.24 7.02 2.22
CA GLU A 59 2.19 6.87 0.76
C GLU A 59 2.81 8.07 0.04
N MET A 60 2.55 9.29 0.51
CA MET A 60 3.15 10.52 -0.03
C MET A 60 4.68 10.47 0.01
N VAL A 61 5.26 10.07 1.14
CA VAL A 61 6.73 9.94 1.27
C VAL A 61 7.26 8.90 0.29
N MET A 62 6.63 7.72 0.23
CA MET A 62 7.02 6.66 -0.69
C MET A 62 7.00 7.14 -2.16
N PHE A 63 5.89 7.72 -2.62
CA PHE A 63 5.77 8.20 -4.00
C PHE A 63 6.73 9.33 -4.31
N SER A 64 6.97 10.25 -3.37
CA SER A 64 7.93 11.34 -3.53
C SER A 64 9.35 10.81 -3.74
N LEU A 65 9.75 9.78 -2.99
CA LEU A 65 11.05 9.13 -3.13
C LEU A 65 11.18 8.38 -4.46
N LEU A 66 10.12 7.70 -4.91
CA LEU A 66 10.12 7.03 -6.22
C LEU A 66 10.19 8.02 -7.38
N LEU A 67 9.51 9.17 -7.28
CA LEU A 67 9.60 10.24 -8.26
C LEU A 67 11.01 10.88 -8.25
N ALA A 68 11.62 11.06 -7.08
CA ALA A 68 13.01 11.49 -6.97
C ALA A 68 13.98 10.48 -7.62
N TRP A 69 13.76 9.18 -7.40
CA TRP A 69 14.55 8.12 -8.03
C TRP A 69 14.39 8.11 -9.56
N LYS A 70 13.19 8.40 -10.07
CA LYS A 70 12.94 8.58 -11.51
C LYS A 70 13.78 9.68 -12.13
N HIS A 71 14.05 10.77 -11.41
CA HIS A 71 14.92 11.84 -11.93
C HIS A 71 16.38 11.45 -12.08
N ILE A 72 16.83 10.41 -11.37
CA ILE A 72 18.21 9.93 -11.36
C ILE A 72 18.39 8.54 -11.97
N GLY A 73 17.38 8.03 -12.70
CA GLY A 73 17.55 6.87 -13.59
C GLY A 73 16.61 5.69 -13.37
N LEU A 74 15.63 5.76 -12.45
CA LEU A 74 14.60 4.72 -12.34
C LEU A 74 13.74 4.69 -13.61
N GLY A 75 13.67 3.52 -14.26
CA GLY A 75 13.04 3.35 -15.57
C GLY A 75 14.01 3.20 -16.73
N LEU A 76 15.31 3.41 -16.50
CA LEU A 76 16.40 3.17 -17.45
C LEU A 76 17.16 1.89 -17.09
N HIS A 77 17.86 1.32 -18.06
CA HIS A 77 18.72 0.15 -17.82
C HIS A 77 19.90 0.52 -16.92
N MET A 78 20.23 -0.37 -15.98
CA MET A 78 21.26 -0.13 -14.96
C MET A 78 22.62 0.24 -15.58
N ASP A 79 22.98 -0.39 -16.69
CA ASP A 79 24.23 -0.14 -17.42
C ASP A 79 24.35 1.31 -17.90
N LEU A 80 23.24 1.92 -18.33
CA LEU A 80 23.20 3.30 -18.79
C LEU A 80 23.38 4.28 -17.62
N VAL A 81 22.77 3.98 -16.47
CA VAL A 81 22.91 4.78 -15.25
C VAL A 81 24.35 4.71 -14.73
N LEU A 82 24.94 3.51 -14.74
CA LEU A 82 26.36 3.28 -14.42
C LEU A 82 27.31 4.05 -15.31
N ALA A 83 27.05 4.04 -16.62
CA ALA A 83 27.87 4.75 -17.60
C ALA A 83 27.82 6.28 -17.42
N THR A 84 26.73 6.81 -16.87
CA THR A 84 26.57 8.25 -16.67
C THR A 84 27.23 8.71 -15.38
N ASP A 85 26.81 8.16 -14.24
CA ASP A 85 27.44 8.41 -12.94
C ASP A 85 27.10 7.27 -11.96
N PRO A 86 28.10 6.45 -11.54
CA PRO A 86 27.92 5.37 -10.58
C PRO A 86 27.30 5.80 -9.24
N ASN A 87 27.48 7.06 -8.82
CA ASN A 87 26.92 7.56 -7.56
C ASN A 87 25.39 7.66 -7.58
N LEU A 88 24.78 7.71 -8.78
CA LEU A 88 23.33 7.74 -8.93
C LEU A 88 22.69 6.43 -8.52
N LEU A 89 23.36 5.29 -8.72
CA LEU A 89 22.87 4.01 -8.22
C LEU A 89 22.85 3.98 -6.69
N VAL A 90 23.90 4.49 -6.04
CA VAL A 90 23.95 4.56 -4.57
C VAL A 90 22.87 5.49 -4.03
N THR A 91 22.63 6.61 -4.71
CA THR A 91 21.58 7.56 -4.34
C THR A 91 20.19 6.96 -4.56
N GLY A 92 19.97 6.26 -5.67
CA GLY A 92 18.75 5.53 -5.97
C GLY A 92 18.45 4.43 -4.95
N GLY A 93 19.48 3.65 -4.59
CA GLY A 93 19.39 2.64 -3.53
C GLY A 93 18.99 3.23 -2.18
N ARG A 94 19.45 4.45 -1.84
CA ARG A 94 19.00 5.15 -0.62
C ARG A 94 17.53 5.53 -0.69
N TYR A 95 17.06 6.03 -1.83
CA TYR A 95 15.63 6.34 -2.01
C TYR A 95 14.78 5.09 -1.90
N PHE A 96 15.19 4.00 -2.55
CA PHE A 96 14.50 2.71 -2.49
C PHE A 96 14.46 2.13 -1.08
N TYR A 97 15.58 2.18 -0.37
CA TYR A 97 15.70 1.74 1.02
C TYR A 97 14.68 2.43 1.93
N VAL A 98 14.60 3.77 1.87
CA VAL A 98 13.64 4.53 2.67
C VAL A 98 12.21 4.29 2.17
N ALA A 99 11.99 4.28 0.86
CA ALA A 99 10.67 4.07 0.26
C ALA A 99 10.05 2.73 0.68
N THR A 100 10.85 1.68 0.83
CA THR A 100 10.38 0.35 1.26
C THR A 100 9.78 0.39 2.68
N MET A 101 10.36 1.15 3.61
CA MET A 101 9.81 1.27 4.97
C MET A 101 8.44 1.97 4.97
N PHE A 102 8.30 3.00 4.14
CA PHE A 102 7.04 3.73 4.00
C PHE A 102 6.00 2.93 3.20
N PHE A 103 6.43 2.09 2.27
CA PHE A 103 5.58 1.14 1.56
C PHE A 103 4.90 0.17 2.52
N ASP A 104 5.65 -0.51 3.39
CA ASP A 104 5.08 -1.45 4.34
C ASP A 104 4.05 -0.77 5.25
N SER A 105 4.31 0.48 5.63
CA SER A 105 3.37 1.31 6.38
C SER A 105 2.11 1.63 5.60
N SER A 106 2.24 2.01 4.32
CA SER A 106 1.12 2.33 3.44
C SER A 106 0.16 1.15 3.22
N ILE A 107 0.65 -0.09 3.33
CA ILE A 107 -0.17 -1.31 3.25
C ILE A 107 -0.73 -1.72 4.61
N CYS A 108 0.07 -1.67 5.67
CA CYS A 108 -0.35 -2.18 6.99
C CYS A 108 -1.36 -1.25 7.67
N LEU A 109 -1.21 0.07 7.54
CA LEU A 109 -2.07 1.05 8.21
C LEU A 109 -3.53 0.97 7.73
N PRO A 110 -3.85 0.88 6.42
CA PRO A 110 -5.23 0.66 5.97
C PRO A 110 -5.81 -0.67 6.47
N LYS A 111 -5.01 -1.74 6.54
CA LYS A 111 -5.45 -3.04 7.08
C LYS A 111 -5.83 -2.93 8.55
N LEU A 112 -5.01 -2.25 9.36
CA LEU A 112 -5.36 -1.94 10.75
C LEU A 112 -6.64 -1.12 10.83
N SER A 113 -6.78 -0.07 10.00
CA SER A 113 -8.01 0.72 9.93
C SER A 113 -9.25 -0.14 9.63
N ALA A 114 -9.17 -1.06 8.65
CA ALA A 114 -10.26 -1.98 8.32
C ALA A 114 -10.63 -2.89 9.50
N ILE A 115 -9.65 -3.42 10.22
CA ILE A 115 -9.87 -4.27 11.40
C ILE A 115 -10.56 -3.49 12.52
N PHE A 116 -10.10 -2.28 12.83
CA PHE A 116 -10.74 -1.41 13.81
C PHE A 116 -12.14 -0.98 13.38
N PHE A 117 -12.36 -0.73 12.09
CA PHE A 117 -13.67 -0.44 11.53
C PHE A 117 -14.63 -1.62 11.76
N TYR A 118 -14.21 -2.85 11.48
CA TYR A 118 -15.01 -4.04 11.76
C TYR A 118 -15.26 -4.24 13.26
N ALA A 119 -14.26 -4.04 14.11
CA ALA A 119 -14.44 -4.10 15.55
C ALA A 119 -15.51 -3.10 16.05
N ARG A 120 -15.54 -1.91 15.46
CA ARG A 120 -16.52 -0.86 15.76
C ARG A 120 -17.93 -1.19 15.24
N VAL A 121 -18.03 -1.65 14.00
CA VAL A 121 -19.31 -1.91 13.33
C VAL A 121 -20.01 -3.12 13.93
N PHE A 122 -19.27 -4.21 14.12
CA PHE A 122 -19.90 -5.45 14.54
C PHE A 122 -20.25 -5.42 16.02
N ARG A 123 -19.51 -4.72 16.89
CA ARG A 123 -19.88 -4.42 18.30
C ARG A 123 -20.63 -5.57 19.03
N THR A 124 -20.29 -6.81 18.67
CA THR A 124 -21.08 -7.99 19.02
C THR A 124 -20.54 -8.56 20.32
N ASN A 125 -21.42 -9.09 21.18
CA ASN A 125 -21.05 -9.94 22.32
C ASN A 125 -20.34 -11.25 21.91
N ASP A 126 -20.09 -11.44 20.63
CA ASP A 126 -19.42 -12.62 20.10
C ASP A 126 -17.91 -12.58 20.36
N ARG A 127 -17.48 -13.44 21.29
CA ARG A 127 -16.08 -13.58 21.68
C ARG A 127 -15.20 -14.09 20.54
N SER A 128 -15.72 -14.92 19.64
CA SER A 128 -14.95 -15.54 18.55
C SER A 128 -14.57 -14.50 17.49
N LEU A 129 -15.53 -13.69 17.03
CA LEU A 129 -15.27 -12.62 16.06
C LEU A 129 -14.24 -11.62 16.61
N ARG A 130 -14.41 -11.22 17.87
CA ARG A 130 -13.49 -10.29 18.53
C ARG A 130 -12.08 -10.86 18.63
N LEU A 131 -11.94 -12.14 18.97
CA LEU A 131 -10.64 -12.81 19.02
C LEU A 131 -9.97 -12.84 17.64
N GLN A 132 -10.71 -13.15 16.58
CA GLN A 132 -10.19 -13.16 15.22
C GLN A 132 -9.70 -11.76 14.78
N LEU A 133 -10.48 -10.71 15.04
CA LEU A 133 -10.10 -9.34 14.70
C LEU A 133 -8.84 -8.89 15.44
N TRP A 134 -8.72 -9.18 16.75
CA TRP A 134 -7.52 -8.83 17.51
C TRP A 134 -6.30 -9.65 17.12
N ALA A 135 -6.48 -10.95 16.85
CA ALA A 135 -5.40 -11.80 16.34
C ALA A 135 -4.88 -11.27 14.99
N LEU A 136 -5.79 -10.90 14.09
CA LEU A 136 -5.44 -10.31 12.81
C LEU A 136 -4.73 -8.97 12.98
N GLY A 137 -5.22 -8.11 13.87
CA GLY A 137 -4.57 -6.84 14.20
C GLY A 137 -3.15 -7.02 14.74
N LEU A 138 -2.94 -8.03 15.60
CA LEU A 138 -1.61 -8.37 16.11
C LEU A 138 -0.69 -8.90 15.01
N ILE A 139 -1.20 -9.71 14.08
CA ILE A 139 -0.44 -10.19 12.92
C ILE A 139 -0.03 -9.03 12.03
N VAL A 140 -0.93 -8.09 11.72
CA VAL A 140 -0.60 -6.91 10.90
C VAL A 140 0.42 -6.01 11.59
N ALA A 141 0.24 -5.72 12.88
CA ALA A 141 1.17 -4.91 13.65
C ALA A 141 2.55 -5.59 13.78
N GLY A 142 2.57 -6.91 14.01
CA GLY A 142 3.78 -7.71 14.05
C GLY A 142 4.49 -7.77 12.70
N TRP A 143 3.74 -7.89 11.60
CA TRP A 143 4.29 -7.78 10.25
C TRP A 143 4.95 -6.43 10.03
N LEU A 144 4.25 -5.33 10.32
CA LEU A 144 4.81 -3.98 10.19
C LEU A 144 6.11 -3.84 10.99
N LEU A 145 6.11 -4.22 12.27
CA LEU A 145 7.32 -4.18 13.11
C LEU A 145 8.44 -5.03 12.52
N SER A 146 8.15 -6.25 12.09
CA SER A 146 9.15 -7.14 11.48
C SER A 146 9.73 -6.54 10.20
N ALA A 147 8.91 -5.84 9.40
CA ALA A 147 9.34 -5.25 8.15
C ALA A 147 10.27 -4.06 8.35
N TYR A 148 10.00 -3.24 9.38
CA TYR A 148 10.92 -2.20 9.81
C TYR A 148 12.26 -2.77 10.29
N LEU A 149 12.23 -3.78 11.16
CA LEU A 149 13.46 -4.39 11.68
C LEU A 149 14.28 -5.04 10.58
N VAL A 150 13.63 -5.81 9.69
CA VAL A 150 14.32 -6.45 8.57
C VAL A 150 14.88 -5.41 7.63
N THR A 151 14.14 -4.36 7.27
CA THR A 151 14.66 -3.31 6.38
C THR A 151 15.85 -2.59 7.01
N ILE A 152 15.78 -2.23 8.29
CA ILE A 152 16.88 -1.55 9.01
C ILE A 152 18.13 -2.42 9.06
N PHE A 153 17.97 -3.71 9.34
CA PHE A 153 19.06 -4.65 9.54
C PHE A 153 19.24 -5.62 8.35
N GLN A 154 18.79 -5.23 7.15
CA GLN A 154 18.78 -6.15 6.00
C GLN A 154 20.18 -6.53 5.53
N CYS A 155 21.20 -5.73 5.85
CA CYS A 155 22.58 -5.96 5.46
C CYS A 155 23.55 -5.74 6.62
N HIS A 156 24.65 -6.48 6.59
CA HIS A 156 25.81 -6.28 7.46
C HIS A 156 27.08 -6.09 6.60
N PRO A 157 27.64 -4.88 6.52
CA PRO A 157 27.23 -3.65 7.22
C PRO A 157 25.98 -3.00 6.59
N ILE A 158 25.23 -2.20 7.38
CA ILE A 158 23.95 -1.59 6.94
C ILE A 158 24.10 -0.78 5.66
N GLN A 159 25.25 -0.13 5.46
CA GLN A 159 25.54 0.68 4.27
C GLN A 159 25.48 -0.13 2.97
N ARG A 160 25.66 -1.46 3.03
CA ARG A 160 25.55 -2.34 1.87
C ARG A 160 24.12 -2.39 1.32
N ALA A 161 23.11 -2.02 2.11
CA ALA A 161 21.71 -1.94 1.69
C ALA A 161 21.49 -0.99 0.50
N TRP A 162 22.25 0.10 0.42
CA TRP A 162 22.16 1.08 -0.67
C TRP A 162 23.47 1.22 -1.46
N ASN A 163 24.57 0.64 -0.99
CA ASN A 163 25.84 0.59 -1.70
C ASN A 163 26.28 -0.86 -1.87
N THR A 164 25.82 -1.48 -2.95
CA THR A 164 26.03 -2.91 -3.24
C THR A 164 27.49 -3.27 -3.51
N ALA A 165 28.36 -2.28 -3.78
CA ALA A 165 29.79 -2.46 -4.00
C ALA A 165 30.57 -2.77 -2.71
N LEU A 166 30.02 -2.45 -1.54
CA LEU A 166 30.67 -2.75 -0.26
C LEU A 166 30.65 -4.27 0.02
N PRO A 167 31.71 -4.86 0.61
CA PRO A 167 31.70 -6.25 1.05
C PRO A 167 30.74 -6.46 2.24
N GLY A 168 30.22 -7.68 2.39
CA GLY A 168 29.24 -7.99 3.44
C GLY A 168 28.15 -8.96 2.98
N THR A 169 27.19 -9.23 3.86
CA THR A 169 26.06 -10.12 3.59
C THR A 169 24.74 -9.38 3.76
N CYS A 170 23.72 -9.81 3.02
CA CYS A 170 22.37 -9.26 3.11
C CYS A 170 21.33 -10.38 3.19
N VAL A 171 20.16 -10.06 3.71
CA VAL A 171 18.97 -10.90 3.66
C VAL A 171 18.63 -11.19 2.20
N ASN A 172 18.12 -12.38 1.93
CA ASN A 172 17.70 -12.76 0.59
C ASN A 172 16.44 -11.97 0.19
N THR A 173 16.61 -10.97 -0.67
CA THR A 173 15.55 -10.08 -1.16
C THR A 173 14.39 -10.85 -1.77
N TYR A 174 14.66 -11.88 -2.59
CA TYR A 174 13.61 -12.71 -3.20
C TYR A 174 12.71 -13.37 -2.15
N ARG A 175 13.32 -14.06 -1.17
CA ARG A 175 12.56 -14.74 -0.11
C ARG A 175 11.78 -13.75 0.75
N TRP A 176 12.37 -12.59 1.03
CA TRP A 176 11.70 -11.54 1.79
C TRP A 176 10.47 -10.99 1.07
N PHE A 177 10.63 -10.57 -0.20
CA PHE A 177 9.52 -10.04 -1.01
C PHE A 177 8.42 -11.08 -1.25
N LEU A 178 8.80 -12.35 -1.43
CA LEU A 178 7.83 -13.44 -1.58
C LEU A 178 7.03 -13.64 -0.29
N ALA A 179 7.70 -13.64 0.86
CA ALA A 179 7.04 -13.79 2.15
C ALA A 179 6.08 -12.64 2.45
N THR A 180 6.48 -11.38 2.20
CA THR A 180 5.63 -10.22 2.45
C THR A 180 4.45 -10.16 1.49
N ALA A 181 4.64 -10.46 0.20
CA ALA A 181 3.55 -10.51 -0.76
C ALA A 181 2.54 -11.63 -0.44
N ALA A 182 3.02 -12.82 -0.07
CA ALA A 182 2.16 -13.94 0.32
C ALA A 182 1.40 -13.63 1.61
N LEU A 183 2.07 -13.08 2.63
CA LEU A 183 1.46 -12.69 3.90
C LEU A 183 0.39 -11.60 3.67
N SER A 184 0.67 -10.61 2.82
CA SER A 184 -0.29 -9.58 2.45
C SER A 184 -1.57 -10.19 1.89
N CYS A 185 -1.45 -11.10 0.91
CA CYS A 185 -2.58 -11.80 0.29
C CYS A 185 -3.41 -12.57 1.31
N VAL A 186 -2.77 -13.34 2.19
CA VAL A 186 -3.45 -14.14 3.21
C VAL A 186 -4.22 -13.23 4.16
N ILE A 187 -3.62 -12.11 4.59
CA ILE A 187 -4.28 -11.14 5.46
C ILE A 187 -5.48 -10.52 4.74
N ASP A 188 -5.39 -10.15 3.47
CA ASP A 188 -6.49 -9.54 2.73
C ASP A 188 -7.68 -10.49 2.58
N ILE A 189 -7.41 -11.76 2.26
CA ILE A 189 -8.44 -12.81 2.23
C ILE A 189 -9.06 -12.98 3.62
N TRP A 190 -8.25 -12.98 4.68
CA TRP A 190 -8.76 -13.15 6.03
C TRP A 190 -9.64 -11.98 6.47
N ILE A 191 -9.23 -10.74 6.21
CA ILE A 191 -10.02 -9.52 6.45
C ILE A 191 -11.36 -9.60 5.72
N LEU A 192 -11.39 -10.11 4.48
CA LEU A 192 -12.62 -10.27 3.70
C LEU A 192 -13.56 -11.34 4.28
N VAL A 193 -13.02 -12.49 4.70
CA VAL A 193 -13.82 -13.65 5.13
C VAL A 193 -14.42 -13.47 6.52
N VAL A 194 -13.70 -12.82 7.44
CA VAL A 194 -14.13 -12.61 8.84
C VAL A 194 -15.59 -12.12 8.99
N PRO A 195 -16.05 -11.09 8.25
CA PRO A 195 -17.42 -10.59 8.41
C PRO A 195 -18.49 -11.40 7.65
N ILE A 196 -18.15 -12.27 6.70
CA ILE A 196 -19.12 -12.93 5.79
C ILE A 196 -20.19 -13.74 6.54
N PRO A 197 -19.83 -14.67 7.45
CA PRO A 197 -20.84 -15.48 8.13
C PRO A 197 -21.83 -14.64 8.95
N ARG A 198 -21.38 -13.50 9.45
CA ARG A 198 -22.20 -12.57 10.26
C ARG A 198 -23.12 -11.73 9.40
N ILE A 199 -22.68 -11.37 8.21
CA ILE A 199 -23.50 -10.63 7.26
C ILE A 199 -24.65 -11.51 6.74
N TRP A 200 -24.41 -12.79 6.50
CA TRP A 200 -25.43 -13.71 5.97
C TRP A 200 -26.55 -14.04 6.97
N GLY A 201 -26.28 -13.96 8.27
CA GLY A 201 -27.31 -14.14 9.31
C GLY A 201 -28.18 -12.90 9.56
N LEU A 202 -27.85 -11.74 8.99
CA LEU A 202 -28.56 -10.49 9.25
C LEU A 202 -29.61 -10.26 8.14
N GLN A 203 -30.89 -10.19 8.50
CA GLN A 203 -31.96 -9.73 7.60
C GLN A 203 -31.76 -8.24 7.27
N ALA A 204 -30.82 -7.96 6.37
CA ALA A 204 -30.42 -6.62 5.98
C ALA A 204 -31.47 -6.01 5.04
N SER A 205 -31.93 -4.80 5.35
CA SER A 205 -32.76 -4.01 4.43
C SER A 205 -32.04 -3.80 3.10
N ARG A 206 -32.78 -3.65 1.98
CA ARG A 206 -32.21 -3.50 0.62
C ARG A 206 -31.08 -2.45 0.55
N ARG A 207 -31.20 -1.37 1.31
CA ARG A 207 -30.17 -0.31 1.45
C ARG A 207 -28.88 -0.84 2.07
N ARG A 208 -28.96 -1.59 3.18
CA ARG A 208 -27.79 -2.18 3.85
C ARG A 208 -27.11 -3.24 2.98
N ARG A 209 -27.88 -3.97 2.17
CA ARG A 209 -27.36 -4.94 1.19
C ARG A 209 -26.50 -4.28 0.10
N ILE A 210 -26.89 -3.09 -0.39
CA ILE A 210 -26.09 -2.34 -1.38
C ILE A 210 -24.76 -1.86 -0.79
N TYR A 211 -24.74 -1.35 0.45
CA TYR A 211 -23.48 -0.99 1.12
C TYR A 211 -22.55 -2.19 1.31
N LEU A 212 -23.11 -3.35 1.67
CA LEU A 212 -22.34 -4.58 1.83
C LEU A 212 -21.74 -5.05 0.50
N LEU A 213 -22.50 -4.98 -0.60
CA LEU A 213 -21.99 -5.30 -1.94
C LEU A 213 -20.87 -4.35 -2.39
N GLY A 214 -21.02 -3.04 -2.15
CA GLY A 214 -19.98 -2.06 -2.48
C GLY A 214 -18.69 -2.27 -1.68
N ALA A 215 -18.80 -2.53 -0.37
CA ALA A 215 -17.66 -2.87 0.47
C ALA A 215 -16.99 -4.19 0.03
N PHE A 216 -17.79 -5.18 -0.40
CA PHE A 216 -17.29 -6.46 -0.89
C PHE A 216 -16.52 -6.31 -2.21
N PHE A 217 -17.02 -5.50 -3.14
CA PHE A 217 -16.36 -5.25 -4.42
C PHE A 217 -15.00 -4.56 -4.25
N LEU A 218 -14.93 -3.56 -3.37
CA LEU A 218 -13.68 -2.87 -3.07
C LEU A 218 -12.70 -3.77 -2.33
N ALA A 219 -13.15 -4.55 -1.36
CA ALA A 219 -12.30 -5.52 -0.68
C ALA A 219 -11.79 -6.61 -1.63
N TYR A 220 -12.61 -7.04 -2.60
CA TYR A 220 -12.20 -7.97 -3.66
C TYR A 220 -11.11 -7.36 -4.55
N SER A 221 -11.22 -6.08 -4.90
CA SER A 221 -10.22 -5.40 -5.74
C SER A 221 -8.83 -5.37 -5.09
N VAL A 222 -8.74 -5.20 -3.77
CA VAL A 222 -7.47 -5.25 -3.04
C VAL A 222 -6.82 -6.63 -3.15
N ILE A 223 -7.60 -7.72 -3.00
CA ILE A 223 -7.07 -9.09 -3.10
C ILE A 223 -6.49 -9.36 -4.51
N VAL A 224 -7.17 -8.89 -5.56
CA VAL A 224 -6.66 -9.04 -6.94
C VAL A 224 -5.31 -8.35 -7.10
N LEU A 225 -5.15 -7.16 -6.51
CA LEU A 225 -3.90 -6.41 -6.55
C LEU A 225 -2.80 -7.08 -5.72
N SER A 226 -3.12 -7.61 -4.54
CA SER A 226 -2.18 -8.36 -3.71
C SER A 226 -1.69 -9.63 -4.41
N VAL A 227 -2.59 -10.37 -5.08
CA VAL A 227 -2.23 -11.54 -5.90
C VAL A 227 -1.41 -11.11 -7.11
N GLY A 228 -1.77 -10.01 -7.77
CA GLY A 228 -1.01 -9.43 -8.86
C GLY A 228 0.42 -9.07 -8.44
N ARG A 229 0.59 -8.46 -7.26
CA ARG A 229 1.92 -8.20 -6.68
C ARG A 229 2.66 -9.49 -6.36
N LEU A 230 2.01 -10.51 -5.82
CA LEU A 230 2.63 -11.81 -5.56
C LEU A 230 3.17 -12.45 -6.86
N VAL A 231 2.37 -12.42 -7.93
CA VAL A 231 2.80 -12.91 -9.26
C VAL A 231 3.96 -12.07 -9.79
N ALA A 232 3.87 -10.74 -9.68
CA ALA A 232 4.95 -9.83 -10.07
C ALA A 232 6.24 -10.10 -9.28
N THR A 233 6.16 -10.37 -7.98
CA THR A 233 7.30 -10.78 -7.16
C THR A 233 7.98 -12.03 -7.70
N VAL A 234 7.21 -13.07 -8.02
CA VAL A 234 7.74 -14.34 -8.53
C VAL A 234 8.42 -14.16 -9.89
N GLN A 235 7.87 -13.31 -10.76
CA GLN A 235 8.35 -13.13 -12.12
C GLN A 235 9.51 -12.12 -12.23
N LEU A 236 9.47 -11.04 -11.45
CA LEU A 236 10.35 -9.89 -11.62
C LEU A 236 11.53 -9.90 -10.66
N VAL A 237 11.36 -10.34 -9.40
CA VAL A 237 12.46 -10.26 -8.42
C VAL A 237 13.69 -11.10 -8.81
N PRO A 238 13.58 -12.25 -9.49
CA PRO A 238 14.75 -12.91 -10.07
C PRO A 238 15.49 -12.08 -11.13
N ARG A 239 14.77 -11.20 -11.84
CA ARG A 239 15.31 -10.32 -12.90
C ARG A 239 15.92 -9.04 -12.33
N LEU A 240 15.41 -8.55 -11.20
CA LEU A 240 15.96 -7.41 -10.46
C LEU A 240 17.45 -7.59 -10.13
N ALA A 241 17.93 -8.83 -9.97
CA ALA A 241 19.34 -9.12 -9.74
C ALA A 241 20.25 -8.75 -10.92
N HIS A 242 19.70 -8.63 -12.12
CA HIS A 242 20.44 -8.28 -13.34
C HIS A 242 20.24 -6.81 -13.72
N ASP A 243 19.00 -6.31 -13.67
CA ASP A 243 18.68 -4.92 -13.98
C ASP A 243 17.60 -4.39 -13.04
N GLU A 244 18.06 -3.85 -11.90
CA GLU A 244 17.17 -3.33 -10.87
C GLU A 244 16.41 -2.10 -11.36
N THR A 245 17.09 -1.14 -11.99
CA THR A 245 16.49 0.15 -12.38
C THR A 245 15.46 0.01 -13.49
N TRP A 246 15.57 -1.02 -14.35
CA TRP A 246 14.62 -1.28 -15.43
C TRP A 246 13.38 -2.08 -15.02
N GLU A 247 13.55 -3.08 -14.13
CA GLU A 247 12.46 -3.98 -13.73
C GLU A 247 11.69 -3.47 -12.51
N MET A 248 12.31 -2.65 -11.66
CA MET A 248 11.66 -2.04 -10.49
C MET A 248 10.35 -1.29 -10.80
N PRO A 249 10.25 -0.45 -11.84
CA PRO A 249 8.99 0.22 -12.18
C PRO A 249 7.82 -0.75 -12.38
N VAL A 250 8.09 -1.93 -12.95
CA VAL A 250 7.05 -2.94 -13.20
C VAL A 250 6.53 -3.53 -11.90
N TYR A 251 7.42 -3.81 -10.96
CA TYR A 251 7.05 -4.23 -9.60
C TYR A 251 6.29 -3.13 -8.87
N MET A 252 6.75 -1.89 -8.99
CA MET A 252 6.18 -0.72 -8.32
C MET A 252 4.76 -0.40 -8.78
N TYR A 253 4.37 -0.72 -10.01
CA TYR A 253 2.97 -0.58 -10.45
C TYR A 253 2.01 -1.36 -9.54
N TRP A 254 2.32 -2.63 -9.29
CA TRP A 254 1.48 -3.49 -8.45
C TRP A 254 1.50 -3.04 -6.99
N ALA A 255 2.68 -2.71 -6.48
CA ALA A 255 2.86 -2.21 -5.11
C ALA A 255 2.09 -0.90 -4.85
N ALA A 256 2.21 0.07 -5.75
CA ALA A 256 1.50 1.35 -5.65
C ALA A 256 -0.01 1.16 -5.74
N LEU A 257 -0.50 0.35 -6.68
CA LEU A 257 -1.93 0.06 -6.80
C LEU A 257 -2.49 -0.60 -5.54
N GLU A 258 -1.82 -1.61 -4.98
CA GLU A 258 -2.27 -2.28 -3.75
C GLU A 258 -2.36 -1.30 -2.58
N ALA A 259 -1.34 -0.46 -2.38
CA ALA A 259 -1.34 0.55 -1.31
C ALA A 259 -2.48 1.56 -1.49
N SER A 260 -2.59 2.19 -2.66
CA SER A 260 -3.58 3.23 -2.92
C SER A 260 -5.02 2.71 -2.84
N ILE A 261 -5.29 1.55 -3.44
CA ILE A 261 -6.64 0.96 -3.42
C ILE A 261 -7.00 0.47 -2.00
N SER A 262 -6.02 0.05 -1.20
CA SER A 262 -6.25 -0.23 0.22
C SER A 262 -6.71 1.02 0.98
N ILE A 263 -6.10 2.18 0.76
CA ILE A 263 -6.50 3.45 1.39
C ILE A 263 -7.90 3.89 0.92
N ILE A 264 -8.17 3.80 -0.38
CA ILE A 264 -9.44 4.18 -1.01
C ILE A 264 -10.58 3.29 -0.51
N SER A 265 -10.37 1.97 -0.48
CA SER A 265 -11.39 0.99 -0.07
C SER A 265 -11.86 1.23 1.36
N VAL A 266 -10.93 1.48 2.29
CA VAL A 266 -11.24 1.73 3.70
C VAL A 266 -11.91 3.09 3.94
N SER A 267 -11.72 4.04 3.04
CA SER A 267 -12.36 5.38 3.10
C SER A 267 -13.74 5.42 2.44
N THR A 268 -14.09 4.42 1.63
CA THR A 268 -15.37 4.38 0.88
C THR A 268 -16.61 4.43 1.77
N PRO A 269 -16.72 3.71 2.90
CA PRO A 269 -17.91 3.80 3.75
C PRO A 269 -18.21 5.24 4.19
N ASN A 270 -17.17 6.04 4.48
CA ASN A 270 -17.33 7.44 4.85
C ASN A 270 -17.75 8.30 3.65
N ALA A 271 -17.18 8.08 2.47
CA ALA A 271 -17.62 8.76 1.24
C ALA A 271 -19.12 8.54 0.97
N THR A 272 -19.60 7.30 1.11
CA THR A 272 -21.01 7.00 0.92
C THR A 272 -21.91 7.60 2.01
N ALA A 273 -21.41 7.73 3.25
CA ALA A 273 -22.13 8.39 4.34
C ALA A 273 -22.27 9.90 4.08
N LEU A 274 -21.21 10.55 3.57
CA LEU A 274 -21.24 11.96 3.19
C LEU A 274 -22.24 12.23 2.08
N VAL A 275 -22.19 11.47 0.97
CA VAL A 275 -23.14 11.61 -0.15
C VAL A 275 -24.58 11.49 0.34
N LYS A 276 -24.86 10.52 1.20
CA LYS A 276 -26.19 10.34 1.78
C LYS A 276 -26.60 11.52 2.68
N SER A 277 -25.67 12.07 3.45
CA SER A 277 -25.95 13.22 4.32
C SER A 277 -26.23 14.50 3.53
N LEU A 278 -25.56 14.69 2.38
CA LEU A 278 -25.78 15.82 1.49
C LEU A 278 -27.13 15.69 0.78
N TRP A 279 -27.46 14.48 0.28
CA TRP A 279 -28.75 14.22 -0.35
C TRP A 279 -29.93 14.47 0.60
N HIS A 280 -29.82 14.05 1.86
CA HIS A 280 -30.88 14.28 2.85
C HIS A 280 -30.85 15.67 3.49
N ARG A 281 -29.87 16.53 3.17
CA ARG A 281 -29.81 17.92 3.64
C ARG A 281 -30.55 18.91 2.75
N ASP A 282 -31.14 18.46 1.65
CA ASP A 282 -32.19 19.23 0.97
C ASP A 282 -33.53 18.99 1.70
N PRO A 283 -33.97 19.94 2.55
CA PRO A 283 -35.36 20.39 2.44
C PRO A 283 -35.59 21.89 2.78
N PRO A 284 -36.75 22.48 2.44
CA PRO A 284 -37.79 22.09 1.48
C PRO A 284 -37.68 22.76 0.11
#